data_AF-A0A2H5PQW2-F1
#
_entry.id   AF-A0A2H5PQW2-F1
#
_cell.length_a   1.000
_cell.length_b   1.000
_cell.length_c   1.000
_cell.angle_alpha   90.00
_cell.angle_beta   90.00
_cell.angle_gamma   90.00
#
_symmetry.space_group_name_H-M   'P 1'
#
loop_
_entity.id
_entity.type
_entity.pdbx_description
1 polymer ?
#
loop_
_entity_poly.entity_id
_entity_poly.type
_entity_poly.pdbx_seq_one_letter_code
_entity_poly.pdbx_strand_id
1 'polypeptide(L)'
;MGYAVIFLYRRGTCEPYCSSLPDDAFLECFEVTKESAVQGSSRRPSVEASLYNYIRMLQMIAVSSRSLGPCSMFYLAAAVSDFYVPWKSMAEHKIQSGSGPLDIQLLQVPKMLSVLRKEWAPMAFCISFKLETDAEILLEKADMARKKYGMHAVVANELLSRKEQVVVVTNNGKIPVYRDKTSSDSDVEKPLTKLLVDRHSVYIKDSNT
;
A
#
# COMPACT_ATOMS: atom_id res chain seq x y z
N MET A 1 8.55 11.84 13.09
CA MET A 1 8.17 10.45 12.75
C MET A 1 9.37 9.58 12.37
N GLY A 2 10.45 10.08 11.76
CA GLY A 2 11.74 9.36 11.70
C GLY A 2 11.81 8.10 10.83
N TYR A 3 10.79 7.81 10.00
CA TYR A 3 10.81 6.66 9.08
C TYR A 3 11.66 6.95 7.85
N ALA A 4 12.43 5.98 7.41
CA ALA A 4 12.87 5.88 6.02
C ALA A 4 11.68 5.37 5.18
N VAL A 5 11.36 6.04 4.06
CA VAL A 5 10.17 5.74 3.26
C VAL A 5 10.55 5.26 1.87
N ILE A 6 10.12 4.04 1.52
CA ILE A 6 10.11 3.56 0.14
C ILE A 6 8.74 3.85 -0.45
N PHE A 7 8.68 4.77 -1.41
CA PHE A 7 7.42 5.16 -2.06
C PHE A 7 7.28 4.44 -3.41
N LEU A 8 6.51 3.34 -3.43
CA LEU A 8 6.14 2.62 -4.65
C LEU A 8 4.86 3.23 -5.23
N TYR A 9 4.96 3.90 -6.38
CA TYR A 9 3.86 4.67 -6.94
C TYR A 9 3.72 4.50 -8.45
N ARG A 10 2.54 4.85 -8.95
CA ARG A 10 2.24 4.85 -10.39
C ARG A 10 2.88 6.09 -11.03
N ARG A 11 3.70 5.88 -12.06
CA ARG A 11 4.28 7.00 -12.83
C ARG A 11 3.16 7.93 -13.34
N GLY A 12 3.34 9.24 -13.15
CA GLY A 12 2.37 10.27 -13.56
C GLY A 12 1.25 10.57 -12.56
N THR A 13 1.28 10.01 -11.35
CA THR A 13 0.39 10.42 -10.24
C THR A 13 1.08 11.38 -9.27
N CYS A 14 0.32 11.97 -8.33
CA CYS A 14 0.87 12.84 -7.29
C CYS A 14 2.03 12.18 -6.53
N GLU A 15 3.12 12.93 -6.35
CA GLU A 15 4.29 12.51 -5.58
C GLU A 15 4.38 13.33 -4.29
N PRO A 16 4.78 12.72 -3.15
CA PRO A 16 5.08 13.49 -1.95
C PRO A 16 6.36 14.32 -2.20
N TYR A 17 6.27 15.63 -1.99
CA TYR A 17 7.37 16.62 -2.01
C TYR A 17 8.32 16.49 -3.23
N CYS A 18 8.11 17.32 -4.26
CA CYS A 18 9.00 17.42 -5.43
C CYS A 18 10.42 17.87 -5.05
N SER A 19 11.41 16.99 -5.21
CA SER A 19 12.80 17.37 -5.51
C SER A 19 13.57 16.21 -6.17
N SER A 20 14.34 16.57 -7.20
CA SER A 20 14.97 15.79 -8.29
C SER A 20 16.23 14.98 -7.92
N LEU A 21 16.52 13.87 -8.63
CA LEU A 21 17.84 13.19 -8.73
C LEU A 21 18.01 12.46 -10.11
N PRO A 22 19.24 12.02 -10.54
CA PRO A 22 19.64 11.67 -11.94
C PRO A 22 19.64 10.19 -12.39
N ASP A 23 19.54 9.92 -13.69
CA ASP A 23 18.73 8.86 -14.32
C ASP A 23 19.06 7.35 -14.23
N ASP A 24 20.01 6.80 -13.45
CA ASP A 24 20.33 5.35 -13.61
C ASP A 24 20.66 4.47 -12.39
N ALA A 25 20.35 3.18 -12.58
CA ALA A 25 20.68 1.93 -11.85
C ALA A 25 20.13 1.66 -10.42
N PHE A 26 19.06 0.86 -10.39
CA PHE A 26 18.31 0.32 -9.24
C PHE A 26 19.13 -0.46 -8.18
N LEU A 27 20.41 -0.78 -8.44
CA LEU A 27 21.26 -1.60 -7.56
C LEU A 27 21.98 -0.79 -6.47
N GLU A 28 22.06 0.53 -6.59
CA GLU A 28 22.74 1.39 -5.60
C GLU A 28 21.84 1.77 -4.39
N CYS A 29 20.55 1.42 -4.41
CA CYS A 29 19.59 1.83 -3.37
C CYS A 29 19.50 0.88 -2.17
N PHE A 30 20.22 -0.24 -2.17
CA PHE A 30 20.17 -1.26 -1.11
C PHE A 30 21.58 -1.62 -0.63
N GLU A 31 22.25 -0.70 0.05
CA GLU A 31 23.36 -1.06 0.95
C GLU A 31 22.86 -1.07 2.40
N VAL A 32 22.78 -2.27 2.98
CA VAL A 32 22.62 -2.44 4.43
C VAL A 32 24.01 -2.37 5.05
N THR A 33 24.38 -1.23 5.62
CA THR A 33 25.62 -1.13 6.41
C THR A 33 25.41 -1.74 7.79
N LYS A 34 26.47 -2.33 8.36
CA LYS A 34 26.46 -3.07 9.65
C LYS A 34 26.27 -2.20 10.89
N GLU A 35 25.91 -0.93 10.73
CA GLU A 35 25.57 -0.02 11.82
C GLU A 35 24.11 0.37 11.64
N SER A 36 23.34 0.42 12.72
CA SER A 36 21.87 0.54 12.76
C SER A 36 21.29 1.86 12.24
N ALA A 37 21.86 2.45 11.19
CA ALA A 37 21.39 3.60 10.47
C ALA A 37 21.22 3.22 8.99
N VAL A 38 19.97 3.09 8.54
CA VAL A 38 19.65 3.11 7.11
C VAL A 38 19.93 4.53 6.62
N GLN A 39 21.11 4.76 6.05
CA GLN A 39 21.41 6.01 5.35
C GLN A 39 20.78 5.92 3.96
N GLY A 40 19.56 6.46 3.84
CA GLY A 40 18.78 6.35 2.61
C GLY A 40 19.45 7.09 1.45
N SER A 41 20.01 6.34 0.51
CA SER A 41 20.25 6.85 -0.84
C SER A 41 18.89 7.12 -1.50
N SER A 42 18.68 8.36 -1.91
CA SER A 42 17.39 8.91 -2.31
C SER A 42 17.05 8.59 -3.77
N ARG A 43 16.39 7.46 -4.06
CA ARG A 43 15.61 7.31 -5.32
C ARG A 43 14.44 6.34 -5.21
N ARG A 44 13.33 6.66 -5.89
CA ARG A 44 11.98 6.08 -5.71
C ARG A 44 11.64 5.09 -6.82
N PRO A 45 11.13 3.88 -6.50
CA PRO A 45 10.61 2.97 -7.51
C PRO A 45 9.34 3.52 -8.18
N SER A 46 9.45 4.04 -9.40
CA SER A 46 8.29 4.33 -10.26
C SER A 46 7.96 3.12 -11.11
N VAL A 47 6.69 2.74 -11.17
CA VAL A 47 6.24 1.58 -11.94
C VAL A 47 5.66 2.05 -13.27
N GLU A 48 6.12 1.48 -14.39
CA GLU A 48 5.32 1.47 -15.62
C GLU A 48 3.95 0.85 -15.31
N ALA A 49 2.86 1.45 -15.81
CA ALA A 49 1.50 1.22 -15.34
C ALA A 49 0.93 -0.18 -15.69
N SER A 50 1.52 -1.25 -15.15
CA SER A 50 1.01 -2.61 -15.21
C SER A 50 0.90 -3.20 -13.80
N LEU A 51 -0.14 -4.01 -13.61
CA LEU A 51 -0.32 -4.80 -12.38
C LEU A 51 0.88 -5.71 -12.12
N TYR A 52 1.45 -6.31 -13.17
CA TYR A 52 2.60 -7.20 -13.08
C TYR A 52 3.81 -6.51 -12.46
N ASN A 53 4.18 -5.33 -12.97
CA ASN A 53 5.32 -4.58 -12.46
C ASN A 53 5.09 -4.15 -11.01
N TYR A 54 3.88 -3.68 -10.68
CA TYR A 54 3.53 -3.32 -9.31
C TYR A 54 3.70 -4.50 -8.35
N ILE A 55 3.15 -5.66 -8.68
CA ILE A 55 3.25 -6.87 -7.85
C ILE A 55 4.71 -7.33 -7.72
N ARG A 56 5.50 -7.30 -8.80
CA ARG A 56 6.92 -7.70 -8.75
C ARG A 56 7.75 -6.77 -7.88
N MET A 57 7.56 -5.46 -7.99
CA MET A 57 8.28 -4.50 -7.17
C MET A 57 7.88 -4.60 -5.71
N LEU A 58 6.58 -4.75 -5.42
CA LEU A 58 6.09 -5.03 -4.07
C LEU A 58 6.72 -6.29 -3.48
N GLN A 59 6.82 -7.36 -4.27
CA GLN A 59 7.48 -8.61 -3.85
C GLN A 59 8.95 -8.38 -3.47
N MET A 60 9.72 -7.71 -4.33
CA MET A 60 11.13 -7.44 -4.06
C MET A 60 11.31 -6.61 -2.79
N ILE A 61 10.57 -5.52 -2.65
CA ILE A 61 10.61 -4.66 -1.44
C ILE A 61 10.24 -5.47 -0.20
N ALA A 62 9.18 -6.28 -0.28
CA ALA A 62 8.72 -7.08 0.84
C ALA A 62 9.72 -8.14 1.30
N VAL A 63 10.29 -8.89 0.36
CA VAL A 63 11.29 -9.92 0.66
C VAL A 63 12.57 -9.30 1.21
N SER A 64 13.06 -8.19 0.63
CA SER A 64 14.24 -7.47 1.15
C SER A 64 13.99 -6.87 2.53
N SER A 65 12.77 -6.40 2.80
CA SER A 65 12.38 -5.83 4.11
C SER A 65 12.15 -6.89 5.18
N ARG A 66 12.19 -8.19 4.85
CA ARG A 66 11.91 -9.27 5.81
C ARG A 66 12.89 -9.27 6.99
N SER A 67 14.15 -8.91 6.76
CA SER A 67 15.19 -8.84 7.80
C SER A 67 14.93 -7.76 8.85
N LEU A 68 14.14 -6.74 8.52
CA LEU A 68 13.73 -5.68 9.45
C LEU A 68 12.64 -6.13 10.41
N GLY A 69 11.95 -7.24 10.11
CA GLY A 69 10.96 -7.84 10.97
C GLY A 69 9.87 -6.86 11.44
N PRO A 70 9.57 -6.79 12.76
CA PRO A 70 8.57 -5.89 13.33
C PRO A 70 8.84 -4.41 13.11
N CYS A 71 10.06 -4.00 12.76
CA CYS A 71 10.40 -2.60 12.52
C CYS A 71 9.98 -2.10 11.13
N SER A 72 9.58 -2.99 10.22
CA SER A 72 9.09 -2.64 8.88
C SER A 72 7.58 -2.39 8.88
N MET A 73 7.13 -1.33 8.19
CA MET A 73 5.72 -1.03 7.98
C MET A 73 5.36 -1.05 6.49
N PHE A 74 4.27 -1.74 6.12
CA PHE A 74 3.66 -1.67 4.80
C PHE A 74 2.39 -0.83 4.84
N TYR A 75 2.40 0.33 4.17
CA TYR A 75 1.25 1.22 3.99
C TYR A 75 0.67 1.07 2.58
N LEU A 76 -0.29 0.16 2.39
CA LEU A 76 -0.76 -0.28 1.08
C LEU A 76 -1.97 0.52 0.60
N ALA A 77 -1.74 1.78 0.20
CA ALA A 77 -2.77 2.71 -0.24
C ALA A 77 -3.04 2.70 -1.77
N ALA A 78 -2.29 1.91 -2.54
CA ALA A 78 -2.47 1.82 -3.98
C ALA A 78 -3.83 1.19 -4.34
N ALA A 79 -4.52 1.78 -5.32
CA ALA A 79 -5.69 1.16 -5.95
C ALA A 79 -5.19 0.10 -6.95
N VAL A 80 -5.21 -1.17 -6.53
CA VAL A 80 -4.77 -2.30 -7.34
C VAL A 80 -5.99 -2.90 -8.08
N SER A 81 -5.82 -3.24 -9.35
CA SER A 81 -6.88 -3.90 -10.13
C SER A 81 -7.25 -5.26 -9.51
N ASP A 82 -8.55 -5.53 -9.39
CA ASP A 82 -9.06 -6.85 -8.92
C ASP A 82 -9.03 -7.93 -10.01
N PHE A 83 -8.94 -7.50 -11.27
CA PHE A 83 -8.97 -8.37 -12.44
C PHE A 83 -7.85 -8.02 -13.43
N TYR A 84 -7.41 -8.99 -14.22
CA TYR A 84 -6.36 -8.83 -15.22
C TYR A 84 -6.57 -9.74 -16.45
N VAL A 85 -5.92 -9.41 -17.57
CA VAL A 85 -5.83 -10.26 -18.75
C VAL A 85 -4.54 -11.08 -18.68
N PRO A 86 -4.59 -12.43 -18.70
CA PRO A 86 -3.39 -13.26 -18.76
C PRO A 86 -2.58 -13.00 -20.03
N TRP A 87 -1.25 -13.05 -19.94
CA TRP A 87 -0.36 -12.84 -21.09
C TRP A 87 -0.71 -13.75 -22.27
N LYS A 88 -1.02 -15.02 -22.00
CA LYS A 88 -1.43 -16.02 -23.01
C LYS A 88 -2.71 -15.66 -23.76
N SER A 89 -3.50 -14.74 -23.23
CA SER A 89 -4.79 -14.30 -23.78
C SER A 89 -4.78 -12.83 -24.20
N MET A 90 -3.63 -12.15 -24.11
CA MET A 90 -3.48 -10.75 -24.47
C MET A 90 -3.32 -10.64 -26.00
N ALA A 91 -4.16 -9.82 -26.64
CA ALA A 91 -4.04 -9.59 -28.08
C ALA A 91 -2.76 -8.80 -28.39
N GLU A 92 -1.96 -9.27 -29.34
CA GLU A 92 -0.73 -8.59 -29.78
C GLU A 92 -1.03 -7.32 -30.59
N HIS A 93 -2.22 -7.26 -31.19
CA HIS A 93 -2.65 -6.16 -32.02
C HIS A 93 -3.96 -5.55 -31.51
N LYS A 94 -4.23 -4.31 -31.94
CA LYS A 94 -5.47 -3.60 -31.63
C LYS A 94 -6.67 -4.48 -31.98
N ILE A 95 -7.58 -4.66 -31.01
CA ILE A 95 -8.84 -5.37 -31.21
C ILE A 95 -9.67 -4.59 -32.24
N GLN A 96 -10.15 -5.29 -33.27
CA GLN A 96 -10.87 -4.68 -34.40
C GLN A 96 -12.37 -4.53 -34.10
N SER A 97 -12.96 -3.41 -34.52
CA SER A 97 -14.36 -3.04 -34.22
C SER A 97 -15.40 -3.58 -35.20
N GLY A 98 -14.98 -4.28 -36.26
CA GLY A 98 -15.88 -4.78 -37.32
C GLY A 98 -16.55 -6.12 -37.03
N SER A 99 -16.20 -6.77 -35.92
CA SER A 99 -16.47 -8.20 -35.65
C SER A 99 -17.73 -8.49 -34.84
N GLY A 100 -18.55 -7.48 -34.55
CA GLY A 100 -19.69 -7.59 -33.63
C GLY A 100 -19.39 -7.07 -32.22
N PRO A 101 -20.18 -7.45 -31.20
CA PRO A 101 -20.01 -6.97 -29.83
C PRO A 101 -18.66 -7.39 -29.24
N LEU A 102 -18.12 -6.54 -28.35
CA LEU A 102 -16.83 -6.78 -27.69
C LEU A 102 -17.05 -7.53 -26.37
N ASP A 103 -16.59 -8.78 -26.32
CA ASP A 103 -16.53 -9.56 -25.10
C ASP A 103 -15.12 -9.54 -24.50
N ILE A 104 -15.00 -9.12 -23.23
CA ILE A 104 -13.72 -9.07 -22.51
C ILE A 104 -13.75 -10.09 -21.37
N GLN A 105 -12.86 -11.08 -21.44
CA GLN A 105 -12.66 -12.04 -20.36
C GLN A 105 -11.49 -11.61 -19.46
N LEU A 106 -11.76 -11.44 -18.18
CA LEU A 106 -10.76 -11.10 -17.17
C LEU A 106 -10.67 -12.18 -16.10
N LEU A 107 -9.46 -12.46 -15.64
CA LEU A 107 -9.23 -13.35 -14.50
C LEU A 107 -9.06 -12.53 -13.22
N GLN A 108 -9.48 -13.10 -12.09
CA GLN A 108 -9.26 -12.48 -10.78
C GLN A 108 -7.78 -12.48 -10.43
N VAL A 109 -7.32 -11.36 -9.87
CA VAL A 109 -5.96 -11.24 -9.33
C VAL A 109 -5.84 -12.14 -8.09
N PRO A 110 -4.73 -12.91 -7.96
CA PRO A 110 -4.48 -13.70 -6.77
C PRO A 110 -4.50 -12.84 -5.49
N LYS A 111 -4.76 -13.45 -4.34
CA LYS A 111 -4.90 -12.73 -3.07
C LYS A 111 -3.54 -12.29 -2.51
N MET A 112 -2.93 -11.27 -3.15
CA MET A 112 -1.56 -10.84 -2.91
C MET A 112 -1.29 -10.41 -1.47
N LEU A 113 -2.27 -9.81 -0.79
CA LEU A 113 -2.13 -9.44 0.63
C LEU A 113 -1.88 -10.65 1.53
N SER A 114 -2.47 -11.81 1.23
CA SER A 114 -2.20 -13.04 1.99
C SER A 114 -0.77 -13.52 1.76
N VAL A 115 -0.26 -13.41 0.54
CA VAL A 115 1.12 -13.79 0.20
C VAL A 115 2.10 -12.86 0.91
N LEU A 116 1.83 -11.56 0.92
CA LEU A 116 2.63 -10.58 1.66
C LEU A 116 2.73 -10.94 3.16
N ARG A 117 1.59 -11.23 3.79
CA ARG A 117 1.48 -11.49 5.24
C ARG A 117 1.99 -12.85 5.70
N LYS A 118 2.02 -13.85 4.83
CA LYS A 118 2.43 -15.22 5.20
C LYS A 118 3.82 -15.56 4.70
N GLU A 119 4.16 -15.06 3.52
CA GLU A 119 5.37 -15.45 2.83
C GLU A 119 6.33 -14.27 2.79
N TRP A 120 6.01 -13.16 2.13
CA TRP A 120 7.03 -12.15 1.81
C TRP A 120 7.56 -11.39 3.03
N ALA A 121 6.69 -10.87 3.90
CA ALA A 121 7.06 -10.08 5.06
C ALA A 121 6.17 -10.39 6.29
N PRO A 122 6.26 -11.61 6.86
CA PRO A 122 5.31 -12.09 7.85
C PRO A 122 5.31 -11.32 9.19
N MET A 123 6.45 -10.76 9.57
CA MET A 123 6.60 -9.98 10.80
C MET A 123 6.40 -8.48 10.60
N ALA A 124 6.17 -8.01 9.37
CA ALA A 124 6.05 -6.58 9.12
C ALA A 124 4.68 -6.05 9.58
N PHE A 125 4.64 -4.78 9.98
CA PHE A 125 3.41 -4.10 10.34
C PHE A 125 2.61 -3.71 9.10
N CYS A 126 1.57 -4.45 8.76
CA CYS A 126 0.83 -4.24 7.51
C CYS A 126 -0.50 -3.49 7.73
N ILE A 127 -0.68 -2.45 6.92
CA ILE A 127 -1.87 -1.60 6.83
C ILE A 127 -2.37 -1.63 5.38
N SER A 128 -3.68 -1.81 5.18
CA SER A 128 -4.31 -1.72 3.86
C SER A 128 -5.45 -0.71 3.86
N PHE A 129 -5.86 -0.31 2.66
CA PHE A 129 -6.96 0.63 2.47
C PHE A 129 -8.19 -0.07 1.91
N LYS A 130 -9.36 0.39 2.34
CA LYS A 130 -10.64 0.00 1.78
C LYS A 130 -11.41 1.26 1.42
N LEU A 131 -11.65 1.46 0.13
CA LEU A 131 -12.42 2.56 -0.41
C LEU A 131 -13.77 2.03 -0.86
N GLU A 132 -14.86 2.63 -0.37
CA GLU A 132 -16.22 2.34 -0.80
C GLU A 132 -16.99 3.66 -0.95
N THR A 133 -18.12 3.61 -1.66
CA THR A 133 -19.06 4.73 -1.77
C THR A 133 -20.20 4.67 -0.77
N ASP A 134 -20.45 3.49 -0.21
CA ASP A 134 -21.51 3.22 0.76
C ASP A 134 -20.90 2.96 2.15
N ALA A 135 -21.25 3.83 3.11
CA ALA A 135 -20.74 3.79 4.46
C ALA A 135 -21.25 2.58 5.27
N GLU A 136 -22.43 2.04 4.93
CA GLU A 136 -23.05 0.92 5.65
C GLU A 136 -22.23 -0.36 5.48
N ILE A 137 -21.76 -0.62 4.26
CA ILE A 137 -20.96 -1.81 3.92
C ILE A 137 -19.45 -1.61 4.17
N LEU A 138 -18.98 -0.36 4.25
CA LEU A 138 -17.57 -0.04 4.30
C LEU A 138 -16.87 -0.66 5.51
N LEU A 139 -17.44 -0.50 6.71
CA LEU A 139 -16.82 -0.98 7.94
C LEU A 139 -16.83 -2.52 8.03
N GLU A 140 -17.88 -3.16 7.51
CA GLU A 140 -17.96 -4.61 7.44
C GLU A 140 -16.94 -5.18 6.47
N LYS A 141 -16.83 -4.60 5.27
CA LYS A 141 -15.82 -4.99 4.27
C LYS A 141 -14.40 -4.76 4.77
N ALA A 142 -14.15 -3.69 5.51
CA ALA A 142 -12.87 -3.41 6.12
C ALA A 142 -12.49 -4.46 7.18
N ASP A 143 -13.42 -4.83 8.08
CA ASP A 143 -13.17 -5.88 9.09
C ASP A 143 -13.02 -7.27 8.44
N MET A 144 -13.81 -7.57 7.40
CA MET A 144 -13.66 -8.80 6.61
C MET A 144 -12.27 -8.88 5.97
N ALA A 145 -11.79 -7.81 5.33
CA ALA A 145 -10.45 -7.77 4.74
C ALA A 145 -9.36 -7.93 5.81
N ARG A 146 -9.53 -7.27 6.96
CA ARG A 146 -8.62 -7.36 8.10
C ARG A 146 -8.47 -8.80 8.60
N LYS A 147 -9.59 -9.48 8.84
CA LYS A 147 -9.61 -10.90 9.28
C LYS A 147 -9.07 -11.83 8.20
N LYS A 148 -9.51 -11.67 6.96
CA LYS A 148 -9.15 -12.54 5.83
C LYS A 148 -7.66 -12.54 5.52
N TYR A 149 -7.04 -11.36 5.55
CA TYR A 149 -5.61 -11.21 5.20
C TYR A 149 -4.72 -11.08 6.45
N GLY A 150 -5.30 -11.01 7.65
CA GLY A 150 -4.55 -10.86 8.89
C GLY A 150 -3.88 -9.49 9.00
N MET A 151 -4.49 -8.42 8.49
CA MET A 151 -3.93 -7.06 8.55
C MET A 151 -3.95 -6.53 9.98
N HIS A 152 -2.93 -5.75 10.37
CA HIS A 152 -2.92 -5.11 11.68
C HIS A 152 -3.90 -3.94 11.73
N ALA A 153 -4.06 -3.23 10.62
CA ALA A 153 -5.07 -2.19 10.45
C ALA A 153 -5.61 -2.18 9.03
N VAL A 154 -6.89 -1.83 8.89
CA VAL A 154 -7.50 -1.47 7.60
C VAL A 154 -8.08 -0.07 7.73
N VAL A 155 -7.60 0.85 6.91
CA VAL A 155 -8.11 2.21 6.85
C VAL A 155 -9.30 2.23 5.90
N ALA A 156 -10.48 2.51 6.45
CA ALA A 156 -11.74 2.51 5.77
C ALA A 156 -12.12 3.95 5.39
N ASN A 157 -12.20 4.22 4.09
CA ASN A 157 -12.40 5.53 3.52
C ASN A 157 -13.67 5.54 2.69
N GLU A 158 -14.60 6.45 3.00
CA GLU A 158 -15.72 6.74 2.11
C GLU A 158 -15.29 7.75 1.04
N LEU A 159 -15.63 7.50 -0.23
CA LEU A 159 -15.10 8.25 -1.37
C LEU A 159 -15.24 9.78 -1.24
N LEU A 160 -16.40 10.24 -0.75
CA LEU A 160 -16.75 11.65 -0.63
C LEU A 160 -16.09 12.34 0.57
N SER A 161 -15.91 11.62 1.68
CA SER A 161 -15.35 12.18 2.91
C SER A 161 -13.88 11.84 3.14
N ARG A 162 -13.21 11.13 2.21
CA ARG A 162 -11.86 10.56 2.42
C ARG A 162 -10.76 11.55 2.80
N LYS A 163 -10.94 12.85 2.50
CA LYS A 163 -9.98 13.91 2.90
C LYS A 163 -10.28 14.50 4.29
N GLU A 164 -11.49 14.29 4.77
CA GLU A 164 -12.03 14.90 5.99
C GLU A 164 -12.07 13.90 7.15
N GLN A 165 -12.40 12.63 6.88
CA GLN A 165 -12.46 11.58 7.87
C GLN A 165 -12.15 10.21 7.29
N VAL A 166 -11.57 9.35 8.13
CA VAL A 166 -11.36 7.93 7.86
C VAL A 166 -11.63 7.12 9.13
N VAL A 167 -11.91 5.83 9.00
CA VAL A 167 -12.04 4.93 10.16
C VAL A 167 -10.96 3.86 10.10
N VAL A 168 -10.11 3.80 11.12
CA VAL A 168 -9.07 2.77 11.25
C VAL A 168 -9.65 1.56 11.97
N VAL A 169 -9.82 0.46 11.25
CA VAL A 169 -10.35 -0.81 11.76
C VAL A 169 -9.19 -1.70 12.22
N THR A 170 -9.18 -2.09 13.49
CA THR A 170 -8.15 -2.93 14.13
C THR A 170 -8.78 -4.08 14.91
N ASN A 171 -7.97 -4.98 15.46
CA ASN A 171 -8.46 -5.99 16.43
C ASN A 171 -9.10 -5.35 17.66
N ASN A 172 -8.64 -4.15 18.06
CA ASN A 172 -9.06 -3.50 19.30
C ASN A 172 -10.26 -2.56 19.10
N GLY A 173 -10.86 -2.56 17.90
CA GLY A 173 -12.01 -1.73 17.57
C GLY A 173 -11.81 -0.85 16.34
N LYS A 174 -12.79 0.04 16.14
CA LYS A 174 -12.90 0.96 15.01
C LYS A 174 -12.65 2.38 15.52
N ILE A 175 -11.62 3.05 15.01
CA ILE A 175 -11.19 4.35 15.50
C ILE A 175 -11.44 5.39 14.41
N PRO A 176 -12.37 6.34 14.61
CA PRO A 176 -12.54 7.44 13.68
C PRO A 176 -11.34 8.41 13.80
N VAL A 177 -10.87 8.89 12.66
CA VAL A 177 -9.80 9.88 12.54
C VAL A 177 -10.32 11.01 11.67
N TYR A 178 -10.20 12.23 12.19
CA TYR A 178 -10.71 13.43 11.54
C TYR A 178 -9.56 14.35 11.16
N ARG A 179 -9.74 15.07 10.05
CA ARG A 179 -8.90 16.19 9.66
C ARG A 179 -8.84 17.24 10.77
N ASP A 180 -7.68 17.85 10.94
CA ASP A 180 -7.51 19.00 11.82
C ASP A 180 -8.18 20.24 11.20
N LYS A 181 -9.17 20.81 11.88
CA LYS A 181 -9.88 22.00 11.36
C LYS A 181 -9.15 23.31 11.64
N THR A 182 -8.07 23.29 12.42
CA THR A 182 -7.33 24.50 12.81
C THR A 182 -6.46 25.06 11.69
N SER A 183 -6.13 24.24 10.68
CA SER A 183 -5.33 24.62 9.53
C SER A 183 -6.06 24.30 8.22
N SER A 184 -6.31 25.32 7.40
CA SER A 184 -7.01 25.22 6.12
C SER A 184 -6.32 24.32 5.08
N ASP A 185 -5.03 24.06 5.24
CA ASP A 185 -4.21 23.22 4.35
C ASP A 185 -3.88 21.85 4.95
N SER A 186 -4.35 21.55 6.17
CA SER A 186 -4.17 20.21 6.74
C SER A 186 -5.17 19.22 6.15
N ASP A 187 -4.81 17.94 6.05
CA ASP A 187 -5.71 16.85 5.67
C ASP A 187 -5.77 15.80 6.79
N VAL A 188 -6.47 14.69 6.55
CA VAL A 188 -6.58 13.58 7.49
C VAL A 188 -5.26 12.79 7.65
N GLU A 189 -4.25 12.99 6.79
CA GLU A 189 -3.03 12.16 6.78
C GLU A 189 -2.16 12.40 8.01
N LYS A 190 -2.05 13.65 8.50
CA LYS A 190 -1.28 13.94 9.72
C LYS A 190 -1.80 13.19 10.96
N PRO A 191 -3.09 13.29 11.33
CA PRO A 191 -3.61 12.53 12.47
C PRO A 191 -3.64 11.02 12.20
N LEU A 192 -3.88 10.58 10.95
CA LEU A 192 -3.85 9.17 10.58
C LEU A 192 -2.46 8.55 10.77
N THR A 193 -1.43 9.17 10.21
CA THR A 193 -0.03 8.69 10.31
C THR A 193 0.44 8.66 11.76
N LYS A 194 0.08 9.67 12.57
CA LYS A 194 0.37 9.66 14.01
C LYS A 194 -0.21 8.43 14.71
N LEU A 195 -1.50 8.15 14.51
CA LEU A 195 -2.16 6.98 15.08
C LEU A 195 -1.48 5.67 14.66
N LEU A 196 -1.11 5.54 13.38
CA LEU A 196 -0.50 4.33 12.84
C LEU A 196 0.93 4.12 13.36
N VAL A 197 1.70 5.21 13.54
CA VAL A 197 3.04 5.16 14.13
C VAL A 197 2.99 4.78 15.61
N ASP A 198 2.03 5.32 16.37
CA ASP A 198 1.85 4.96 17.78
C ASP A 198 1.54 3.46 17.91
N ARG A 199 0.66 2.93 17.04
CA ARG A 199 0.33 1.50 17.01
C ARG A 199 1.51 0.61 16.57
N HIS A 200 2.29 1.06 15.59
CA HIS A 200 3.48 0.33 15.18
C HIS A 200 4.53 0.29 16.30
N SER A 201 4.66 1.37 17.06
CA SER A 201 5.58 1.42 18.22
C SER A 201 5.19 0.42 19.31
N VAL A 202 3.88 0.22 19.54
CA VAL A 202 3.38 -0.84 20.43
C VAL A 202 3.70 -2.21 19.86
N TYR A 203 3.43 -2.44 18.57
CA TYR A 203 3.72 -3.71 17.91
C TYR A 203 5.20 -4.11 17.97
N ILE A 204 6.12 -3.16 17.77
CA ILE A 204 7.56 -3.40 17.89
C ILE A 204 7.92 -3.82 19.33
N LYS A 205 7.35 -3.17 20.34
CA LYS A 205 7.59 -3.51 21.75
C LYS A 205 7.08 -4.92 22.08
N ASP A 206 5.85 -5.23 21.67
CA ASP A 206 5.21 -6.53 21.92
C ASP A 206 5.91 -7.69 21.18
N SER A 207 6.60 -7.41 20.07
CA SER A 207 7.33 -8.42 19.29
C SER A 207 8.74 -8.71 19.83
N ASN A 208 9.26 -7.85 20.71
CA ASN A 208 10.58 -8.00 21.33
C ASN A 208 10.51 -8.66 22.72
N THR A 209 9.29 -8.86 23.25
CA THR A 209 8.98 -9.63 24.46
C THR A 209 8.59 -11.06 24.10
#